data_AF-A0A353RKC5-F1
#
_entry.id   AF-A0A353RKC5-F1
#
_cell.length_a   1.000
_cell.length_b   1.000
_cell.length_c   1.000
_cell.angle_alpha   90.00
_cell.angle_beta   90.00
_cell.angle_gamma   90.00
#
_symmetry.space_group_name_H-M   'P 1'
#
loop_
_entity.id
_entity.type
_entity.pdbx_description
1 polymer ?
#
loop_
_entity_poly.entity_id
_entity_poly.type
_entity_poly.pdbx_seq_one_letter_code
_entity_poly.pdbx_strand_id
1 'polypeptide(L)' 'MQRVTPVRLILENGMVFQGESFGAERPASGEVVFNTAMVGYPESLTDPSYTGQIFTSTYPIIGNYGVP' A
#
# COMPACT_ATOMS: atom_id res chain seq x y z
N MET A 1 -10.97 -14.13 -15.60
CA MET A 1 -10.45 -12.76 -15.58
C MET A 1 -10.82 -12.15 -14.24
N GLN A 2 -9.84 -11.78 -13.41
CA GLN A 2 -10.12 -11.08 -12.15
C GLN A 2 -10.76 -9.72 -12.47
N ARG A 3 -11.77 -9.36 -11.68
CA ARG A 3 -12.48 -8.09 -11.83
C ARG A 3 -11.56 -6.99 -11.29
N VAL A 4 -11.06 -6.15 -12.16
CA VAL A 4 -10.21 -5.02 -11.78
C VAL A 4 -11.09 -3.89 -11.25
N THR A 5 -10.90 -3.51 -9.98
CA THR A 5 -11.58 -2.37 -9.37
C THR A 5 -10.63 -1.18 -9.38
N PRO A 6 -10.88 -0.13 -10.18
CA PRO A 6 -10.01 1.03 -10.25
C PRO A 6 -10.08 1.86 -8.96
N VAL A 7 -8.93 2.31 -8.47
CA VAL A 7 -8.79 3.14 -7.26
C VAL A 7 -7.80 4.29 -7.50
N ARG A 8 -7.80 5.27 -6.60
CA ARG A 8 -6.92 6.44 -6.66
C ARG A 8 -6.34 6.76 -5.28
N LEU A 9 -5.05 7.08 -5.24
CA LEU A 9 -4.39 7.74 -4.12
C LEU A 9 -4.30 9.24 -4.43
N ILE A 10 -4.85 10.06 -3.55
CA ILE A 10 -4.89 11.53 -3.71
C ILE A 10 -4.06 12.13 -2.58
N LEU A 11 -3.05 12.92 -2.93
CA LEU A 11 -2.19 13.62 -1.98
C LEU A 11 -2.71 15.04 -1.72
N GLU A 12 -2.35 15.61 -0.57
CA GLU A 12 -2.76 16.97 -0.19
C GLU A 12 -2.31 18.05 -1.18
N ASN A 13 -1.19 17.82 -1.88
CA ASN A 13 -0.63 18.72 -2.88
C ASN A 13 -1.36 18.64 -4.25
N GLY A 14 -2.44 17.86 -4.35
CA GLY A 14 -3.22 17.67 -5.56
C GLY A 14 -2.70 16.58 -6.51
N MET A 15 -1.58 15.91 -6.19
CA MET A 15 -1.12 14.77 -6.97
C MET A 15 -2.10 13.59 -6.85
N VAL A 16 -2.35 12.92 -7.97
CA VAL A 16 -3.26 11.76 -8.05
C VAL A 16 -2.55 10.60 -8.72
N PHE A 17 -2.52 9.46 -8.04
CA PHE A 17 -2.01 8.20 -8.56
C PHE A 17 -3.17 7.24 -8.79
N GLN A 18 -3.27 6.67 -10.00
CA GLN A 18 -4.27 5.67 -10.35
C GLN A 18 -3.70 4.26 -10.11
N GLY A 19 -4.55 3.34 -9.65
CA GLY A 19 -4.15 1.96 -9.43
C GLY A 19 -5.33 1.00 -9.43
N GLU A 20 -5.03 -0.26 -9.16
CA GLU A 20 -5.99 -1.35 -9.09
C GLU A 20 -6.09 -1.85 -7.65
N SER A 21 -7.32 -2.04 -7.15
CA SER A 21 -7.53 -2.57 -5.80
C SER A 21 -7.22 -4.06 -5.75
N PHE A 22 -6.46 -4.47 -4.75
CA PHE A 22 -6.19 -5.88 -4.42
C PHE A 22 -6.60 -6.26 -2.98
N GLY A 23 -6.93 -5.25 -2.15
CA GLY A 23 -7.21 -5.41 -0.73
C GLY A 23 -8.68 -5.18 -0.39
N ALA A 24 -8.93 -4.66 0.81
CA ALA A 24 -10.28 -4.34 1.27
C ALA A 24 -10.95 -3.25 0.43
N GLU A 25 -12.23 -3.42 0.10
CA GLU A 25 -13.05 -2.44 -0.63
C GLU A 25 -13.51 -1.29 0.29
N ARG A 26 -12.55 -0.58 0.88
CA ARG A 26 -12.81 0.51 1.84
C ARG A 26 -11.83 1.66 1.61
N PRO A 27 -12.30 2.92 1.58
CA PRO A 27 -11.39 4.06 1.54
C PRO A 27 -10.65 4.18 2.88
N ALA A 28 -9.41 4.68 2.83
CA ALA A 28 -8.59 5.00 3.98
C ALA A 28 -7.89 6.35 3.75
N SER A 29 -7.57 7.04 4.85
CA SER A 29 -6.81 8.29 4.86
C SER A 29 -5.72 8.20 5.91
N GLY A 30 -4.56 8.78 5.63
CA GLY A 30 -3.41 8.73 6.53
C GLY A 30 -2.21 9.48 5.95
N GLU A 31 -1.15 9.55 6.74
CA GLU A 31 0.14 10.06 6.27
C GLU A 31 0.76 9.07 5.28
N VAL A 32 1.15 9.54 4.09
CA VAL A 32 1.84 8.70 3.11
C VAL A 32 3.32 8.66 3.44
N VAL A 33 3.82 7.45 3.73
CA VAL A 33 5.23 7.20 4.04
C VAL A 33 5.82 6.22 3.03
N PHE A 34 7.15 6.19 2.91
CA PHE A 34 7.85 5.21 2.10
C PHE A 34 8.89 4.43 2.91
N ASN A 35 9.10 3.17 2.54
CA ASN A 35 10.10 2.30 3.14
C ASN A 35 11.00 1.66 2.06
N THR A 36 12.30 1.62 2.34
CA THR A 36 13.35 1.16 1.40
C THR A 36 13.73 -0.31 1.54
N ALA A 37 13.10 -1.05 2.46
CA ALA A 37 13.31 -2.47 2.63
C ALA A 37 12.82 -3.23 1.39
N MET A 38 13.64 -4.19 0.94
CA MET A 38 13.33 -5.03 -0.21
C MET A 38 12.64 -6.36 0.17
N VAL A 39 12.57 -6.66 1.47
CA VAL A 39 12.05 -7.92 2.03
C VAL A 39 11.34 -7.64 3.35
N GLY A 40 10.55 -8.59 3.84
CA GLY A 40 9.90 -8.48 5.14
C GLY A 40 8.64 -7.62 5.12
N TYR A 41 7.86 -7.67 4.02
CA TYR A 41 6.60 -6.93 3.95
C TYR A 41 5.54 -7.41 4.95
N PRO A 42 5.43 -8.71 5.34
CA PRO A 42 4.49 -9.09 6.40
C PRO A 42 4.82 -8.40 7.72
N GLU A 43 6.09 -8.41 8.11
CA GLU A 43 6.58 -7.78 9.33
C GLU A 43 6.37 -6.26 9.27
N SER A 44 6.72 -5.63 8.15
CA SER A 44 6.52 -4.19 7.93
C SER A 44 5.06 -3.78 8.02
N LEU A 45 4.14 -4.55 7.43
CA LEU A 45 2.69 -4.25 7.47
C LEU A 45 2.07 -4.46 8.86
N THR A 46 2.72 -5.25 9.72
CA THR A 46 2.28 -5.48 11.11
C THR A 46 2.99 -4.61 12.14
N ASP A 47 3.95 -3.78 11.73
CA ASP A 47 4.70 -2.92 12.64
C ASP A 47 3.79 -1.80 13.18
N PRO A 48 3.63 -1.67 14.53
CA PRO A 48 2.80 -0.64 15.13
C PRO A 48 3.17 0.80 14.76
N SER A 49 4.42 1.05 14.34
CA SER A 49 4.89 2.38 13.92
C SER A 49 4.16 2.93 12.69
N TYR A 50 3.56 2.08 11.86
CA TYR A 50 2.76 2.49 10.68
C TYR A 50 1.27 2.73 10.98
N THR A 51 0.86 2.74 12.25
CA THR A 51 -0.54 2.96 12.62
C THR A 51 -1.06 4.29 12.05
N GLY A 52 -2.12 4.23 11.24
CA GLY A 52 -2.72 5.41 10.62
C GLY A 52 -1.97 5.96 9.40
N GLN A 53 -0.98 5.23 8.89
CA GLN A 53 -0.18 5.62 7.74
C GLN A 53 -0.55 4.80 6.49
N ILE A 54 -0.29 5.37 5.32
CA ILE A 54 -0.36 4.72 4.02
C ILE A 54 1.07 4.34 3.62
N PHE A 55 1.36 3.04 3.72
CA PHE A 55 2.68 2.49 3.46
C PHE A 55 2.97 2.35 1.96
N THR A 56 4.10 2.90 1.50
CA THR A 56 4.60 2.77 0.13
C THR A 56 5.93 2.04 0.12
N SER A 57 6.00 0.84 -0.47
CA SER A 57 7.30 0.17 -0.68
C SER A 57 8.02 0.74 -1.89
N THR A 58 9.33 0.94 -1.79
CA THR A 58 10.16 1.22 -2.98
C THR A 58 10.50 -0.04 -3.77
N TYR A 59 10.29 -1.24 -3.20
CA TYR A 59 10.53 -2.50 -3.91
C TYR A 59 9.31 -2.85 -4.79
N PRO A 60 9.49 -3.08 -6.10
CA PRO A 60 8.37 -3.15 -7.04
C PRO A 60 7.56 -4.45 -6.97
N ILE A 61 8.07 -5.50 -6.34
CA ILE A 61 7.44 -6.83 -6.32
C ILE A 61 7.09 -7.18 -4.87
N ILE A 62 5.86 -6.89 -4.46
CA ILE A 62 5.33 -7.23 -3.13
C ILE A 62 4.36 -8.39 -3.25
N GLY A 63 4.36 -9.31 -2.27
CA GLY A 63 3.49 -10.48 -2.29
C GLY A 63 4.13 -11.75 -2.87
N ASN A 64 5.42 -11.73 -3.20
CA ASN A 64 6.12 -12.84 -3.87
C ASN A 64 6.16 -14.15 -3.06
N TYR A 65 6.04 -14.10 -1.74
CA TYR A 65 6.03 -15.29 -0.87
C TYR A 65 4.77 -15.41 0.00
N GLY A 66 3.69 -14.67 -0.31
CA GLY A 66 2.43 -14.73 0.43
C GLY A 66 2.52 -14.21 1.87
N VAL A 67 1.68 -14.72 2.77
CA VAL A 67 1.74 -14.39 4.20
C VAL A 67 1.98 -15.66 5.00
N PRO A 68 2.77 -15.61 6.09
CA PRO A 68 2.91 -16.73 7.01
C PRO A 68 1.61 -17.03 7.77
#